data_AF-A0A377FTE5-F1
#
_entry.id   AF-A0A377FTE5-F1
#
_cell.length_a   1.000
_cell.length_b   1.000
_cell.length_c   1.000
_cell.angle_alpha   90.00
_cell.angle_beta   90.00
_cell.angle_gamma   90.00
#
_symmetry.space_group_name_H-M   'P 1'
#
loop_
_entity.id
_entity.type
_entity.pdbx_description
1 polymer ?
#
loop_
_entity_poly.entity_id
_entity_poly.type
_entity_poly.pdbx_seq_one_letter_code
_entity_poly.pdbx_strand_id
1 'polypeptide(L)' 'MRAHHSFESSEQEILEITASLLQQSGYRISHIQKQGTTLSFTATCAAVASEQEERARIETLVEHFAIECWSVRFV' A
#
# COMPACT_ATOMS: atom_id res chain seq x y z
N MET A 1 -14.52 -8.51 -3.80
CA MET A 1 -14.31 -7.81 -2.52
C MET A 1 -13.35 -6.65 -2.76
N ARG A 2 -13.44 -5.58 -1.98
CA ARG A 2 -12.53 -4.45 -2.09
C ARG A 2 -11.57 -4.45 -0.90
N ALA A 3 -10.31 -4.12 -1.14
CA ALA A 3 -9.33 -3.89 -0.08
C ALA A 3 -8.80 -2.46 -0.13
N HIS A 4 -8.61 -1.89 1.04
CA HIS A 4 -7.96 -0.60 1.25
C HIS A 4 -6.71 -0.83 2.08
N HIS A 5 -5.55 -0.54 1.48
CA HIS A 5 -4.25 -0.66 2.13
C HIS A 5 -3.73 0.74 2.44
N SER A 6 -3.25 0.97 3.65
CA SER A 6 -2.55 2.19 4.03
C SER A 6 -1.09 1.86 4.27
N PHE A 7 -0.21 2.65 3.67
CA PHE A 7 1.25 2.53 3.80
C PHE A 7 1.81 3.81 4.39
N GLU A 8 2.76 3.69 5.29
CA GLU A 8 3.46 4.81 5.90
C GLU A 8 4.96 4.53 5.98
N SER A 9 5.77 5.56 5.74
CA SER A 9 7.23 5.52 5.87
C SER A 9 7.78 6.94 6.03
N SER A 10 8.94 7.09 6.67
CA SER A 10 9.70 8.34 6.65
C SER A 10 10.46 8.56 5.33
N GLU A 11 10.60 7.51 4.52
CA GLU A 11 11.33 7.53 3.24
C GLU A 11 10.38 7.77 2.05
N GLN A 12 10.49 8.95 1.44
CA GLN A 12 9.63 9.35 0.32
C GLN A 12 9.81 8.45 -0.91
N GLU A 13 11.06 8.13 -1.27
CA GLU A 13 11.38 7.30 -2.44
C GLU A 13 10.74 5.92 -2.34
N ILE A 14 10.75 5.32 -1.14
CA ILE A 14 10.13 4.00 -0.90
C ILE A 14 8.62 4.04 -1.17
N LEU A 15 7.91 5.07 -0.68
CA LEU A 15 6.48 5.18 -0.91
C LEU A 15 6.14 5.51 -2.37
N GLU A 16 6.95 6.32 -3.05
CA GLU A 16 6.75 6.64 -4.47
C GLU A 16 6.92 5.40 -5.35
N ILE A 17 7.95 4.60 -5.11
CA ILE A 17 8.18 3.32 -5.81
C ILE A 17 7.03 2.37 -5.51
N THR A 18 6.64 2.23 -4.24
CA THR A 18 5.55 1.33 -3.84
C THR A 18 4.23 1.74 -4.48
N ALA A 19 3.88 3.02 -4.42
CA ALA A 19 2.68 3.56 -5.04
C ALA A 19 2.66 3.29 -6.55
N SER A 20 3.80 3.50 -7.23
CA SER A 20 3.93 3.25 -8.66
C SER A 20 3.73 1.77 -9.02
N LEU A 21 4.33 0.86 -8.26
CA LEU A 21 4.20 -0.59 -8.46
C LEU A 21 2.75 -1.07 -8.25
N LEU A 22 2.09 -0.58 -7.19
CA LEU A 22 0.70 -0.88 -6.92
C LEU A 22 -0.21 -0.29 -8.01
N GLN A 23 0.07 0.91 -8.50
CA GLN A 23 -0.68 1.51 -9.60
C GLN A 23 -0.57 0.68 -10.90
N GLN A 24 0.64 0.24 -11.26
CA GLN A 24 0.88 -0.65 -12.40
C GLN A 24 0.17 -2.00 -12.24
N SER A 25 0.03 -2.46 -11.00
CA SER A 25 -0.69 -3.67 -10.63
C SER A 25 -2.22 -3.52 -10.59
N GLY A 26 -2.75 -2.35 -10.96
CA GLY A 26 -4.19 -2.08 -11.05
C GLY A 26 -4.84 -1.52 -9.78
N TYR A 27 -4.05 -1.13 -8.78
CA TYR A 27 -4.57 -0.46 -7.58
C TYR A 27 -4.81 1.02 -7.89
N ARG A 28 -5.86 1.58 -7.28
CA ARG A 28 -6.08 3.03 -7.28
C ARG A 28 -5.35 3.65 -6.09
N ILE A 29 -4.44 4.57 -6.36
CA ILE A 29 -3.61 5.22 -5.34
C ILE A 29 -4.16 6.61 -4.99
N SER A 30 -4.18 6.95 -3.71
CA SER A 30 -4.38 8.33 -3.25
C SER A 30 -3.11 9.16 -3.46
N HIS A 31 -3.22 10.48 -3.32
CA HIS A 31 -2.03 11.32 -3.23
C HIS A 31 -1.21 10.95 -1.99
N ILE A 32 0.12 10.99 -2.09
CA ILE A 32 1.01 10.83 -0.93
C ILE A 32 0.86 12.08 -0.05
N GLN A 33 0.53 11.87 1.22
CA GLN A 33 0.40 12.94 2.20
C GLN A 33 1.62 12.93 3.11
N LYS A 34 2.07 14.11 3.54
CA LYS A 34 3.16 14.26 4.50
C LYS A 34 2.60 14.84 5.80
N GLN A 35 2.77 14.13 6.91
CA GLN A 35 2.41 14.57 8.25
C GLN A 35 3.64 14.53 9.15
N GLY A 36 4.26 15.69 9.36
CA GLY A 36 5.53 15.77 10.08
C GLY A 36 6.67 15.09 9.29
N THR A 37 7.29 14.09 9.91
CA THR A 37 8.36 13.27 9.30
C THR A 37 7.84 12.04 8.56
N THR A 38 6.56 11.71 8.73
CA THR A 38 5.96 10.52 8.14
C THR A 38 5.21 10.89 6.86
N LEU A 39 5.38 10.07 5.83
CA LEU A 39 4.61 10.11 4.60
C LEU A 39 3.64 8.93 4.58
N SER A 40 2.49 9.09 3.94
CA SER A 40 1.51 8.03 3.82
C SER A 40 0.70 8.11 2.54
N PHE A 41 0.18 6.96 2.09
CA PHE A 41 -0.83 6.90 1.04
C PHE A 41 -1.73 5.69 1.21
N THR A 42 -2.88 5.71 0.53
CA THR A 42 -3.82 4.60 0.47
C THR A 42 -3.88 4.01 -0.93
N ALA A 43 -3.74 2.69 -1.04
CA ALA A 43 -4.01 1.92 -2.25
C ALA A 43 -5.33 1.17 -2.11
N THR A 44 -6.16 1.22 -3.16
CA THR A 44 -7.45 0.51 -3.19
C THR A 44 -7.46 -0.53 -4.31
N CYS A 45 -7.73 -1.79 -3.97
CA CYS A 45 -7.97 -2.87 -4.92
C CYS A 45 -9.46 -3.20 -4.96
N ALA A 46 -10.11 -3.09 -6.13
CA ALA A 46 -11.55 -3.31 -6.26
C ALA A 46 -11.94 -4.79 -6.43
N ALA A 47 -11.00 -5.64 -6.85
CA ALA A 47 -11.25 -7.01 -7.29
C ALA A 47 -10.36 -8.02 -6.56
N VAL A 48 -10.43 -8.01 -5.23
CA VAL A 48 -9.72 -8.99 -4.40
C VAL A 48 -10.45 -10.33 -4.42
N ALA A 49 -9.71 -11.40 -4.71
CA ALA A 49 -10.19 -12.77 -4.75
C ALA A 49 -10.40 -13.35 -3.34
N SER A 50 -9.42 -13.18 -2.45
CA SER A 50 -9.51 -13.59 -1.05
C SER A 50 -8.67 -12.66 -0.15
N GLU A 51 -9.05 -12.54 1.13
CA GLU A 51 -8.30 -11.70 2.08
C GLU A 51 -6.88 -12.22 2.30
N GLN A 52 -6.72 -13.54 2.34
CA GLN A 52 -5.44 -14.19 2.63
C GLN A 52 -4.45 -14.03 1.48
N GLU A 53 -4.87 -14.24 0.23
CA GLU A 53 -4.00 -14.06 -0.94
C GLU A 53 -3.58 -12.58 -1.09
N GLU A 54 -4.51 -11.65 -0.85
CA GLU A 54 -4.22 -10.22 -0.92
C GLU A 54 -3.25 -9.78 0.17
N ARG A 55 -3.44 -10.26 1.41
CA ARG A 55 -2.50 -10.01 2.50
C ARG A 55 -1.12 -10.54 2.14
N ALA A 56 -1.00 -11.80 1.73
CA ALA A 56 0.28 -12.42 1.39
C ALA A 56 1.02 -11.66 0.28
N ARG A 57 0.28 -11.24 -0.76
CA ARG A 57 0.83 -10.47 -1.88
C ARG A 57 1.43 -9.13 -1.43
N ILE A 58 0.70 -8.38 -0.59
CA ILE A 58 1.14 -7.06 -0.13
C ILE A 58 2.20 -7.18 0.96
N GLU A 59 2.13 -8.21 1.81
CA GLU A 59 3.10 -8.49 2.86
C GLU A 59 4.50 -8.73 2.27
N THR A 60 4.61 -9.49 1.17
CA THR A 60 5.89 -9.65 0.46
C THR A 60 6.46 -8.30 -0.03
N LEU A 61 5.59 -7.38 -0.47
CA LEU A 61 6.01 -6.06 -0.92
C LEU A 61 6.46 -5.18 0.26
N VAL A 62 5.71 -5.20 1.36
CA VAL A 62 6.03 -4.48 2.60
C VAL A 62 7.38 -4.92 3.16
N GLU A 63 7.64 -6.22 3.19
CA GLU A 63 8.92 -6.80 3.62
C GLU A 63 10.06 -6.41 2.68
N HIS A 64 9.85 -6.51 1.36
CA HIS A 64 10.89 -6.22 0.37
C HIS A 64 11.37 -4.77 0.43
N PHE A 65 10.45 -3.83 0.60
CA PHE A 65 10.76 -2.40 0.68
C PHE A 65 10.96 -1.89 2.11
N ALA A 66 10.92 -2.79 3.11
CA ALA A 66 11.03 -2.44 4.53
C ALA A 66 10.07 -1.28 4.93
N ILE A 67 8.81 -1.34 4.48
CA ILE A 67 7.82 -0.31 4.79
C ILE A 67 7.55 -0.29 6.29
N GLU A 68 7.70 0.88 6.92
CA GLU A 68 7.64 1.05 8.38
C GLU A 68 6.28 0.68 8.97
N CYS A 69 5.20 1.03 8.29
CA CYS A 69 3.85 0.73 8.73
C CYS A 69 2.93 0.38 7.55
N TRP A 70 2.17 -0.70 7.72
CA TRP A 70 1.16 -1.15 6.79
C TRP A 70 -0.10 -1.62 7.52
N SER A 71 -1.27 -1.25 7.00
CA SER A 71 -2.55 -1.80 7.44
C SER A 71 -3.47 -2.06 6.26
N VAL A 72 -4.41 -2.99 6.42
CA VAL A 72 -5.42 -3.33 5.41
C VAL A 72 -6.80 -3.49 6.01
N ARG A 73 -7.81 -2.97 5.31
CA ARG A 73 -9.24 -3.18 5.58
C ARG A 73 -9.93 -3.74 4.34
N PHE A 74 -10.71 -4.80 4.53
CA PHE A 74 -11.56 -5.41 3.50
C PHE A 74 -13.01 -4.95 3.64
N VAL A 75 -13.67 -4.65 2.51
CA VAL A 75 -15.06 -4.17 2.41
C VAL A 75 -15.81 -4.77 1.22
#